data_AF-A0A947FP56-F1
#
_entry.id   AF-A0A947FP56-F1
#
_cell.length_a   1.000
_cell.length_b   1.000
_cell.length_c   1.000
_cell.angle_alpha   90.00
_cell.angle_beta   90.00
_cell.angle_gamma   90.00
#
_symmetry.space_group_name_H-M   'P 1'
#
loop_
_entity.id
_entity.type
_entity.pdbx_description
1 polymer ?
#
loop_
_entity_poly.entity_id
_entity_poly.type
_entity_poly.pdbx_seq_one_letter_code
_entity_poly.pdbx_strand_id
1 'polypeptide(L)'
;MPFIPHTEEEVRQMLDAIGANSIEDLFDEIPADLRSFSLDKIPEGLPEMEVAHLMHERARKDSNVHCFIGAGAYDHHIPSAVWEIATRGEFYSAYTPYQAEASQGTLQLLYEYQSMMSALMDMDVSNASLYDGASALGEAILMAIRAHRKSKSKKILVPKSLHPAYRQAANAIVKNQDIELIEIPFESATGKTSLAALSEYAGTDITALVIGQPNFFGVLEDVDGLTRWAEENNTMTIAVVNPLAMSVLKPPGQWGDNGADIACGEGQPLGIPLSSGGPYFGFMCATQKIVRQMPGRIIGRTVDLDGKPGFSLTLQAREQHIRRSKATSNICTNQGLMVTAATIHMSLLGAEGLARAAAGSHDKHRKLVSGLSAIEGVEVKFDSPVFNEAVISLPVDNATVLEALAADNVLAGFDLKKDYPELGNALLVCATEKHSDASIDLFIEKLGALLAS
;
A
#
# COMPACT_ATOMS: atom_id res chain seq x y z
N MET A 1 -3.78 -32.04 -12.82
CA MET A 1 -4.17 -31.74 -14.23
C MET A 1 -2.89 -31.37 -14.98
N PRO A 2 -2.60 -31.91 -16.18
CA PRO A 2 -1.39 -31.53 -16.90
C PRO A 2 -1.45 -30.04 -17.28
N PHE A 3 -0.32 -29.33 -17.13
CA PHE A 3 -0.23 -27.92 -17.49
C PHE A 3 -0.37 -27.70 -19.00
N ILE A 4 0.18 -28.63 -19.79
CA ILE A 4 -0.02 -28.67 -21.23
C ILE A 4 -1.30 -29.47 -21.50
N PRO A 5 -2.31 -28.88 -22.16
CA PRO A 5 -3.60 -29.55 -22.31
C PRO A 5 -3.61 -30.59 -23.43
N HIS A 6 -2.64 -30.54 -24.36
CA HIS A 6 -2.60 -31.37 -25.55
C HIS A 6 -1.98 -32.74 -25.29
N THR A 7 -2.65 -33.76 -25.79
CA THR A 7 -2.15 -35.13 -25.90
C THR A 7 -1.15 -35.28 -27.05
N GLU A 8 -0.35 -36.35 -27.04
CA GLU A 8 0.57 -36.66 -28.15
C GLU A 8 -0.15 -36.81 -29.50
N GLU A 9 -1.40 -37.28 -29.49
CA GLU A 9 -2.24 -37.41 -30.68
C GLU A 9 -2.62 -36.03 -31.23
N GLU A 10 -3.11 -35.12 -30.38
CA GLU A 10 -3.44 -33.75 -30.78
C GLU A 10 -2.20 -33.01 -31.29
N VAL A 11 -1.04 -33.21 -30.64
CA VAL A 11 0.23 -32.65 -31.11
C VAL A 11 0.56 -33.15 -32.52
N ARG A 12 0.42 -34.44 -32.80
CA ARG A 12 0.67 -35.00 -34.14
C ARG A 12 -0.28 -34.44 -35.18
N GLN A 13 -1.58 -34.36 -34.87
CA GLN A 13 -2.58 -33.80 -35.77
C GLN A 13 -2.30 -32.32 -36.10
N MET A 14 -1.86 -31.53 -35.11
CA MET A 14 -1.46 -30.15 -35.32
C MET A 14 -0.21 -30.02 -36.21
N LEU A 15 0.80 -30.88 -36.00
CA LEU A 15 2.02 -30.92 -36.83
C LEU A 15 1.71 -31.30 -38.28
N ASP A 16 0.90 -32.34 -38.49
CA ASP A 16 0.46 -32.77 -39.82
C ASP A 16 -0.30 -31.65 -40.55
N ALA A 17 -1.16 -30.91 -39.83
CA ALA A 17 -1.94 -29.82 -40.40
C ALA A 17 -1.09 -28.65 -40.92
N ILE A 18 0.08 -28.42 -40.33
CA ILE A 18 1.02 -27.36 -40.75
C ILE A 18 2.21 -27.89 -41.58
N GLY A 19 2.29 -29.20 -41.79
CA GLY A 19 3.35 -29.85 -42.57
C GLY A 19 4.72 -29.90 -41.89
N ALA A 20 4.76 -29.83 -40.55
CA ALA A 20 5.99 -29.98 -39.76
C ALA A 20 6.16 -31.44 -39.31
N ASN A 21 7.41 -31.93 -39.22
CA ASN A 21 7.68 -33.32 -38.82
C ASN A 21 7.90 -33.46 -37.32
N SER A 22 8.28 -32.38 -36.64
CA SER A 22 8.59 -32.36 -35.21
C SER A 22 8.28 -30.99 -34.58
N ILE A 23 8.25 -30.93 -33.25
CA ILE A 23 8.13 -29.67 -32.51
C ILE A 23 9.39 -28.81 -32.75
N GLU A 24 10.54 -29.44 -32.88
CA GLU A 24 11.83 -28.78 -33.12
C GLU A 24 11.87 -28.01 -34.44
N ASP A 25 11.16 -28.50 -35.46
CA ASP A 25 11.03 -27.83 -36.76
C ASP A 25 10.37 -26.44 -36.63
N LEU A 26 9.51 -26.25 -35.62
CA LEU A 26 8.80 -24.97 -35.39
C LEU A 26 9.70 -23.85 -34.87
N PHE A 27 10.93 -24.18 -34.49
CA PHE A 27 11.89 -23.24 -33.93
C PHE A 27 13.09 -22.99 -34.86
N ASP A 28 13.06 -23.46 -36.12
CA ASP A 28 14.15 -23.33 -37.10
C ASP A 28 14.61 -21.88 -37.33
N GLU A 29 13.71 -20.91 -37.18
CA GLU A 29 13.98 -19.46 -37.25
C GLU A 29 14.90 -18.92 -36.15
N ILE A 30 15.03 -19.63 -35.01
CA ILE A 30 15.92 -19.23 -33.92
C ILE A 30 17.36 -19.62 -34.31
N PRO A 31 18.31 -18.66 -34.46
CA PRO A 31 19.70 -18.95 -34.76
C PRO A 31 20.30 -19.95 -33.78
N ALA A 32 21.05 -20.93 -34.28
CA ALA A 32 21.56 -22.04 -33.47
C ALA A 32 22.49 -21.59 -32.33
N ASP A 33 23.23 -20.50 -32.53
CA ASP A 33 24.09 -19.88 -31.53
C ASP A 33 23.33 -19.16 -30.40
N LEU A 34 22.03 -18.88 -30.59
CA LEU A 34 21.14 -18.32 -29.56
C LEU A 34 20.36 -19.39 -28.79
N ARG A 35 20.38 -20.65 -29.23
CA ARG A 35 19.69 -21.73 -28.52
C ARG A 35 20.57 -22.23 -27.37
N SER A 36 20.03 -22.19 -26.14
CA SER A 36 20.68 -22.69 -24.92
C SER A 36 20.12 -24.07 -24.55
N PHE A 37 20.99 -25.05 -24.26
CA PHE A 37 20.59 -26.47 -24.22
C PHE A 37 20.81 -27.22 -22.91
N SER A 38 21.37 -26.59 -21.87
CA SER A 38 21.58 -27.28 -20.59
C SER A 38 20.58 -26.79 -19.55
N LEU A 39 19.78 -27.73 -19.05
CA LEU A 39 18.94 -27.57 -17.86
C LEU A 39 19.54 -28.31 -16.66
N ASP A 40 20.83 -28.67 -16.69
CA ASP A 40 21.49 -29.53 -15.68
C ASP A 40 21.47 -28.95 -14.25
N LYS A 41 21.16 -27.65 -14.12
CA LYS A 41 21.01 -26.95 -12.84
C LYS A 41 19.56 -26.90 -12.34
N ILE A 42 18.60 -27.35 -13.13
CA ILE A 42 17.19 -27.43 -12.77
C ILE A 42 16.93 -28.83 -12.21
N PRO A 43 16.43 -28.96 -10.97
CA PRO A 43 16.05 -30.26 -10.42
C PRO A 43 14.99 -30.95 -11.29
N GLU A 44 14.94 -32.28 -11.22
CA GLU A 44 13.84 -33.02 -11.83
C GLU A 44 12.48 -32.55 -11.28
N GLY A 45 11.47 -32.58 -12.15
CA GLY A 45 10.12 -32.18 -11.79
C GLY A 45 9.52 -33.10 -10.73
N LEU A 46 8.86 -32.50 -9.74
CA LEU A 46 8.15 -33.23 -8.70
C LEU A 46 6.65 -33.38 -9.05
N PRO A 47 6.00 -34.50 -8.67
CA PRO A 47 4.55 -34.61 -8.72
C PRO A 47 3.86 -33.54 -7.86
N GLU A 48 2.64 -33.16 -8.24
CA GLU A 48 1.83 -32.12 -7.57
C GLU A 48 1.75 -32.32 -6.05
N MET A 49 1.54 -33.57 -5.60
CA MET A 49 1.44 -33.92 -4.19
C MET A 49 2.75 -33.71 -3.42
N GLU A 50 3.90 -34.01 -4.03
CA GLU A 50 5.21 -33.82 -3.41
C GLU A 50 5.58 -32.34 -3.33
N VAL A 51 5.25 -31.56 -4.37
CA VAL A 51 5.41 -30.09 -4.34
C VAL A 51 4.57 -29.49 -3.23
N ALA A 52 3.30 -29.90 -3.09
CA ALA A 52 2.43 -29.41 -2.02
C ALA A 52 3.01 -29.73 -0.62
N HIS A 53 3.51 -30.95 -0.42
CA HIS A 53 4.17 -31.34 0.83
C HIS A 53 5.40 -30.47 1.12
N LEU A 54 6.27 -30.29 0.13
CA LEU A 54 7.47 -29.47 0.24
C LEU A 54 7.14 -28.00 0.57
N MET A 55 6.10 -27.43 -0.06
CA MET A 55 5.67 -26.06 0.22
C MET A 55 5.10 -25.92 1.63
N HIS A 56 4.31 -26.89 2.11
CA HIS A 56 3.80 -26.89 3.48
C HIS A 56 4.91 -27.04 4.53
N GLU A 57 5.92 -27.87 4.28
CA GLU A 57 7.09 -28.00 5.17
C GLU A 57 7.83 -26.67 5.29
N ARG A 58 8.04 -25.98 4.16
CA ARG A 58 8.69 -24.67 4.13
C ARG A 58 7.87 -23.60 4.86
N ALA A 59 6.57 -23.52 4.59
CA ALA A 59 5.69 -22.52 5.22
C ALA A 59 5.62 -22.66 6.75
N ARG A 60 5.77 -23.88 7.30
CA ARG A 60 5.79 -24.09 8.76
C ARG A 60 7.02 -23.49 9.46
N LYS A 61 8.11 -23.23 8.73
CA LYS A 61 9.34 -22.62 9.27
C LYS A 61 9.11 -21.16 9.68
N ASP A 62 8.06 -20.53 9.16
CA ASP A 62 7.71 -19.12 9.40
C ASP A 62 6.44 -18.96 10.28
N SER A 63 6.08 -19.99 11.07
CA SER A 63 4.82 -20.02 11.84
C SER A 63 4.97 -19.63 13.32
N ASN A 64 3.83 -19.31 13.97
CA ASN A 64 3.70 -19.03 15.41
C ASN A 64 4.37 -17.76 15.95
N VAL A 65 4.56 -16.74 15.10
CA VAL A 65 5.09 -15.43 15.53
C VAL A 65 3.99 -14.43 15.89
N HIS A 66 4.22 -13.64 16.93
CA HIS A 66 3.42 -12.47 17.27
C HIS A 66 4.10 -11.21 16.74
N CYS A 67 3.52 -10.60 15.70
CA CYS A 67 4.13 -9.49 14.97
C CYS A 67 3.61 -8.12 15.41
N PHE A 68 4.42 -7.38 16.17
CA PHE A 68 4.15 -6.02 16.63
C PHE A 68 4.93 -4.95 15.84
N ILE A 69 5.45 -5.30 14.66
CA ILE A 69 6.32 -4.43 13.85
C ILE A 69 5.57 -3.20 13.32
N GLY A 70 4.40 -3.40 12.72
CA GLY A 70 3.69 -2.32 12.00
C GLY A 70 4.51 -1.78 10.83
N ALA A 71 4.80 -0.48 10.85
CA ALA A 71 5.59 0.24 9.86
C ALA A 71 4.99 0.13 8.44
N GLY A 72 3.68 0.42 8.31
CA GLY A 72 2.98 0.42 7.01
C GLY A 72 2.42 -0.94 6.56
N ALA A 73 2.61 -2.00 7.33
CA ALA A 73 2.03 -3.33 7.10
C ALA A 73 1.39 -3.86 8.38
N TYR A 74 0.09 -4.18 8.33
CA TYR A 74 -0.70 -4.42 9.55
C TYR A 74 -1.48 -5.73 9.48
N ASP A 75 -1.38 -6.56 10.52
CA ASP A 75 -2.14 -7.81 10.59
C ASP A 75 -3.58 -7.55 11.05
N HIS A 76 -4.50 -7.37 10.09
CA HIS A 76 -5.93 -7.19 10.35
C HIS A 76 -6.73 -8.46 10.13
N HIS A 77 -7.85 -8.59 10.84
CA HIS A 77 -8.74 -9.74 10.65
C HIS A 77 -9.46 -9.63 9.31
N ILE A 78 -9.25 -10.63 8.46
CA ILE A 78 -9.89 -10.73 7.14
C ILE A 78 -10.96 -11.82 7.21
N PRO A 79 -12.26 -11.49 7.06
CA PRO A 79 -13.30 -12.52 6.98
C PRO A 79 -12.99 -13.53 5.88
N SER A 80 -13.10 -14.83 6.18
CA SER A 80 -12.74 -15.91 5.24
C SER A 80 -13.44 -15.80 3.87
N ALA A 81 -14.67 -15.29 3.87
CA ALA A 81 -15.45 -15.04 2.66
C ALA A 81 -14.75 -14.11 1.65
N VAL A 82 -13.87 -13.21 2.11
CA VAL A 82 -13.12 -12.29 1.23
C VAL A 82 -12.28 -13.07 0.23
N TRP A 83 -11.40 -13.94 0.74
CA TRP A 83 -10.48 -14.69 -0.12
C TRP A 83 -11.15 -15.88 -0.78
N GLU A 84 -12.14 -16.51 -0.14
CA GLU A 84 -12.96 -17.56 -0.78
C GLU A 84 -13.65 -17.03 -2.06
N ILE A 85 -14.14 -15.79 -2.05
CA ILE A 85 -14.79 -15.18 -3.21
C ILE A 85 -13.75 -14.61 -4.19
N ALA A 86 -12.73 -13.89 -3.69
CA ALA A 86 -11.73 -13.26 -4.55
C ALA A 86 -10.93 -14.28 -5.38
N THR A 87 -10.71 -15.49 -4.89
CA THR A 87 -9.99 -16.55 -5.62
C THR A 87 -10.87 -17.36 -6.57
N ARG A 88 -12.17 -17.04 -6.71
CA ARG A 88 -13.02 -17.69 -7.70
C ARG A 88 -12.52 -17.39 -9.12
N GLY A 89 -12.62 -18.37 -10.01
CA GLY A 89 -12.02 -18.32 -11.35
C GLY A 89 -12.44 -17.10 -12.17
N GLU A 90 -13.68 -16.65 -12.05
CA GLU A 90 -14.21 -15.47 -12.74
C GLU A 90 -13.53 -14.14 -12.35
N PHE A 91 -12.88 -14.07 -11.18
CA PHE A 91 -12.08 -12.92 -10.76
C PHE A 91 -10.59 -13.19 -10.92
N TYR A 92 -10.13 -14.37 -10.49
CA TYR A 92 -8.71 -14.70 -10.41
C TYR A 92 -8.05 -14.90 -11.78
N SER A 93 -8.78 -15.49 -12.74
CA SER A 93 -8.22 -15.79 -14.07
C SER A 93 -8.46 -14.69 -15.09
N ALA A 94 -9.37 -13.75 -14.80
CA ALA A 94 -9.69 -12.66 -15.70
C ALA A 94 -8.54 -11.65 -15.77
N TYR A 95 -8.28 -11.11 -16.96
CA TYR A 95 -7.33 -10.03 -17.16
C TYR A 95 -8.04 -8.67 -17.25
N THR A 96 -7.31 -7.63 -17.65
CA THR A 96 -7.86 -6.27 -17.79
C THR A 96 -9.17 -6.29 -18.59
N PRO A 97 -10.27 -5.69 -18.08
CA PRO A 97 -11.60 -5.76 -18.70
C PRO A 97 -11.72 -4.85 -19.93
N TYR A 98 -10.95 -5.14 -20.98
CA TYR A 98 -10.96 -4.40 -22.24
C TYR A 98 -12.25 -4.60 -23.03
N GLN A 99 -12.84 -5.79 -22.97
CA GLN A 99 -14.12 -6.12 -23.58
C GLN A 99 -15.23 -5.86 -22.55
N ALA A 100 -15.75 -4.64 -22.52
CA ALA A 100 -16.64 -4.18 -21.46
C ALA A 100 -17.92 -5.01 -21.37
N GLU A 101 -18.49 -5.39 -22.52
CA GLU A 101 -19.70 -6.19 -22.65
C GLU A 101 -19.56 -7.58 -22.02
N ALA A 102 -18.36 -8.16 -22.08
CA ALA A 102 -18.04 -9.46 -21.49
C ALA A 102 -17.49 -9.37 -20.05
N SER A 103 -17.35 -8.15 -19.50
CA SER A 103 -16.64 -7.92 -18.22
C SER A 103 -17.44 -7.09 -17.22
N GLN A 104 -18.77 -6.96 -17.37
CA GLN A 104 -19.60 -6.07 -16.55
C GLN A 104 -19.50 -6.36 -15.04
N GLY A 105 -19.40 -7.62 -14.62
CA GLY A 105 -19.26 -7.95 -13.19
C GLY A 105 -17.97 -7.41 -12.58
N THR A 106 -16.84 -7.58 -13.28
CA THR A 106 -15.54 -7.02 -12.85
C THR A 106 -15.56 -5.50 -12.88
N LEU A 107 -16.13 -4.90 -13.93
CA LEU A 107 -16.20 -3.44 -14.05
C LEU A 107 -17.09 -2.82 -12.98
N GLN A 108 -18.23 -3.43 -12.67
CA GLN A 108 -19.09 -2.99 -11.57
C GLN A 108 -18.33 -3.07 -10.24
N LEU A 109 -17.65 -4.18 -9.96
CA LEU A 109 -16.84 -4.33 -8.74
C LEU A 109 -15.80 -3.22 -8.62
N LEU A 110 -15.07 -2.90 -9.69
CA LEU A 110 -14.07 -1.83 -9.68
C LEU A 110 -14.72 -0.44 -9.52
N TYR A 111 -15.92 -0.24 -10.06
CA TYR A 111 -16.69 0.98 -9.85
C TYR A 111 -17.16 1.13 -8.39
N GLU A 112 -17.57 0.03 -7.76
CA GLU A 112 -17.95 -0.02 -6.35
C GLU A 112 -16.74 0.26 -5.44
N TYR A 113 -15.57 -0.32 -5.73
CA TYR A 113 -14.31 0.06 -5.08
C TYR A 113 -14.06 1.57 -5.15
N GLN A 114 -14.11 2.15 -6.36
CA GLN A 114 -13.87 3.57 -6.55
C GLN A 114 -14.87 4.41 -5.77
N SER A 115 -16.13 4.00 -5.73
CA SER A 115 -17.19 4.68 -4.98
C SER A 115 -16.95 4.62 -3.48
N MET A 116 -16.55 3.45 -2.95
CA MET A 116 -16.24 3.29 -1.53
C MET A 116 -14.99 4.07 -1.11
N MET A 117 -13.95 4.08 -1.94
CA MET A 117 -12.74 4.87 -1.67
C MET A 117 -12.98 6.37 -1.76
N SER A 118 -13.79 6.83 -2.73
CA SER A 118 -14.24 8.22 -2.80
C SER A 118 -15.02 8.62 -1.55
N ALA A 119 -15.94 7.77 -1.07
CA ALA A 119 -16.69 8.04 0.16
C ALA A 119 -15.79 8.02 1.42
N LEU A 120 -14.88 7.05 1.53
CA LEU A 120 -13.98 6.92 2.69
C LEU A 120 -12.98 8.09 2.80
N MET A 121 -12.55 8.64 1.65
CA MET A 121 -11.64 9.78 1.61
C MET A 121 -12.35 11.13 1.53
N ASP A 122 -13.68 11.14 1.36
CA ASP A 122 -14.51 12.31 1.05
C ASP A 122 -14.03 13.08 -0.19
N MET A 123 -13.70 12.36 -1.27
CA MET A 123 -13.13 12.93 -2.50
C MET A 123 -13.92 12.52 -3.76
N ASP A 124 -13.83 13.36 -4.79
CA ASP A 124 -14.67 13.25 -6.00
C ASP A 124 -14.43 11.97 -6.83
N VAL A 125 -13.18 11.50 -6.91
CA VAL A 125 -12.80 10.41 -7.82
C VAL A 125 -11.68 9.56 -7.25
N SER A 126 -11.78 8.25 -7.44
CA SER A 126 -10.72 7.27 -7.17
C SER A 126 -10.30 6.54 -8.46
N ASN A 127 -9.04 6.15 -8.57
CA ASN A 127 -8.58 5.23 -9.62
C ASN A 127 -8.83 3.76 -9.23
N ALA A 128 -8.58 2.82 -10.14
CA ALA A 128 -8.65 1.38 -9.84
C ALA A 128 -7.25 0.81 -9.57
N SER A 129 -6.59 1.39 -8.56
CA SER A 129 -5.29 1.03 -7.93
C SER A 129 -3.99 1.34 -8.69
N LEU A 130 -2.92 1.34 -7.89
CA LEU A 130 -1.50 1.41 -8.21
C LEU A 130 -0.77 0.21 -7.55
N TYR A 131 0.56 0.14 -7.65
CA TYR A 131 1.32 -1.04 -7.21
C TYR A 131 1.36 -1.22 -5.69
N ASP A 132 1.63 -0.14 -4.95
CA ASP A 132 1.78 -0.08 -3.50
C ASP A 132 1.66 1.39 -3.03
N GLY A 133 1.61 1.63 -1.71
CA GLY A 133 1.53 2.99 -1.17
C GLY A 133 2.73 3.89 -1.50
N ALA A 134 3.93 3.33 -1.64
CA ALA A 134 5.15 4.08 -1.92
C ALA A 134 5.20 4.64 -3.36
N SER A 135 4.86 3.79 -4.33
CA SER A 135 4.67 4.16 -5.73
C SER A 135 3.46 5.07 -5.91
N ALA A 136 2.40 4.91 -5.11
CA ALA A 136 1.26 5.83 -5.11
C ALA A 136 1.65 7.25 -4.72
N LEU A 137 2.54 7.43 -3.74
CA LEU A 137 3.10 8.75 -3.42
C LEU A 137 3.92 9.33 -4.58
N GLY A 138 4.78 8.53 -5.20
CA GLY A 138 5.55 8.97 -6.38
C GLY A 138 4.62 9.43 -7.52
N GLU A 139 3.55 8.69 -7.77
CA GLU A 139 2.54 9.05 -8.76
C GLU A 139 1.70 10.28 -8.36
N ALA A 140 1.39 10.45 -7.07
CA ALA A 140 0.70 11.64 -6.56
C ALA A 140 1.54 12.90 -6.79
N ILE A 141 2.86 12.82 -6.54
CA ILE A 141 3.82 13.90 -6.82
C ILE A 141 3.84 14.22 -8.32
N LEU A 142 3.96 13.22 -9.18
CA LEU A 142 3.95 13.42 -10.63
C LEU A 142 2.61 14.01 -11.12
N MET A 143 1.50 13.58 -10.53
CA MET A 143 0.17 14.13 -10.81
C MET A 143 0.06 15.60 -10.38
N ALA A 144 0.54 15.97 -9.18
CA ALA A 144 0.56 17.34 -8.69
C ALA A 144 1.40 18.25 -9.61
N ILE A 145 2.57 17.80 -10.06
CA ILE A 145 3.43 18.53 -11.01
C ILE A 145 2.69 18.82 -12.33
N ARG A 146 1.96 17.84 -12.87
CA ARG A 146 1.17 18.03 -14.11
C ARG A 146 -0.06 18.91 -13.89
N ALA A 147 -0.68 18.83 -12.71
CA ALA A 147 -1.91 19.52 -12.38
C ALA A 147 -1.67 20.99 -12.01
N HIS A 148 -0.60 21.28 -11.26
CA HIS A 148 -0.29 22.62 -10.75
C HIS A 148 0.35 23.52 -11.82
N ARG A 149 -0.42 23.92 -12.84
CA ARG A 149 0.09 24.70 -13.98
C ARG A 149 0.73 26.04 -13.64
N LYS A 150 0.38 26.63 -12.49
CA LYS A 150 0.94 27.91 -12.01
C LYS A 150 2.35 27.78 -11.41
N SER A 151 2.72 26.59 -10.93
CA SER A 151 4.03 26.34 -10.32
C SER A 151 5.03 25.95 -11.41
N LYS A 152 6.29 26.35 -11.25
CA LYS A 152 7.42 26.03 -12.13
C LYS A 152 8.60 25.42 -11.39
N SER A 153 8.59 25.44 -10.06
CA SER A 153 9.72 25.02 -9.22
C SER A 153 10.00 23.52 -9.24
N LYS A 154 8.98 22.68 -9.43
CA LYS A 154 9.05 21.23 -9.22
C LYS A 154 9.54 20.85 -7.82
N LYS A 155 9.27 21.70 -6.82
CA LYS A 155 9.64 21.50 -5.42
C LYS A 155 8.47 20.94 -4.64
N ILE A 156 8.71 19.84 -3.94
CA ILE A 156 7.72 19.16 -3.09
C ILE A 156 8.22 19.21 -1.66
N LEU A 157 7.41 19.72 -0.75
CA LEU A 157 7.70 19.64 0.68
C LEU A 157 7.22 18.29 1.21
N VAL A 158 8.12 17.52 1.82
CA VAL A 158 7.85 16.17 2.30
C VAL A 158 8.24 16.07 3.78
N PRO A 159 7.35 15.65 4.69
CA PRO A 159 7.70 15.48 6.10
C PRO A 159 8.79 14.43 6.29
N LYS A 160 9.80 14.73 7.11
CA LYS A 160 10.80 13.74 7.55
C LYS A 160 10.14 12.61 8.34
N SER A 161 9.03 12.90 9.03
CA SER A 161 8.15 11.94 9.73
C SER A 161 7.31 11.07 8.79
N LEU A 162 7.41 11.22 7.47
CA LEU A 162 6.80 10.28 6.51
C LEU A 162 7.63 8.99 6.42
N HIS A 163 6.97 7.87 6.12
CA HIS A 163 7.58 6.56 6.04
C HIS A 163 8.87 6.59 5.20
N PRO A 164 10.03 6.14 5.75
CA PRO A 164 11.33 6.26 5.08
C PRO A 164 11.37 5.53 3.72
N ALA A 165 10.84 4.31 3.63
CA ALA A 165 10.71 3.60 2.37
C ALA A 165 9.85 4.36 1.33
N TYR A 166 8.80 5.07 1.74
CA TYR A 166 7.99 5.87 0.82
C TYR A 166 8.77 7.07 0.31
N ARG A 167 9.50 7.77 1.19
CA ARG A 167 10.39 8.88 0.79
C ARG A 167 11.47 8.40 -0.20
N GLN A 168 12.11 7.26 0.09
CA GLN A 168 13.16 6.69 -0.76
C GLN A 168 12.61 6.25 -2.14
N ALA A 169 11.49 5.54 -2.17
CA ALA A 169 10.87 5.08 -3.41
C ALA A 169 10.35 6.25 -4.26
N ALA A 170 9.65 7.21 -3.64
CA ALA A 170 9.18 8.41 -4.32
C ALA A 170 10.36 9.20 -4.93
N ASN A 171 11.44 9.40 -4.16
CA ASN A 171 12.65 10.04 -4.68
C ASN A 171 13.25 9.26 -5.86
N ALA A 172 13.34 7.93 -5.77
CA ALA A 172 13.84 7.10 -6.86
C ALA A 172 13.01 7.22 -8.15
N ILE A 173 11.69 7.39 -8.03
CA ILE A 173 10.77 7.58 -9.16
C ILE A 173 10.93 8.97 -9.80
N VAL A 174 11.07 10.02 -9.00
CA VAL A 174 10.93 11.40 -9.49
C VAL A 174 12.25 12.11 -9.77
N LYS A 175 13.36 11.72 -9.14
CA LYS A 175 14.64 12.46 -9.19
C LYS A 175 15.19 12.68 -10.61
N ASN A 176 15.00 11.71 -11.51
CA ASN A 176 15.48 11.79 -12.89
C ASN A 176 14.66 12.76 -13.77
N GLN A 177 13.66 13.42 -13.21
CA GLN A 177 12.81 14.43 -13.87
C GLN A 177 13.04 15.84 -13.29
N ASP A 178 14.14 16.03 -12.55
CA ASP A 178 14.50 17.27 -11.85
C ASP A 178 13.41 17.74 -10.86
N ILE A 179 12.77 16.78 -10.18
CA ILE A 179 11.80 17.05 -9.12
C ILE A 179 12.55 16.96 -7.79
N GLU A 180 12.49 18.03 -7.01
CA GLU A 180 13.18 18.16 -5.73
C GLU A 180 12.22 17.83 -4.59
N LEU A 181 12.58 16.85 -3.74
CA LEU A 181 11.88 16.56 -2.50
C LEU A 181 12.63 17.22 -1.35
N ILE A 182 11.99 18.19 -0.70
CA ILE A 182 12.56 18.99 0.38
C ILE A 182 11.98 18.48 1.70
N GLU A 183 12.85 18.00 2.58
CA GLU A 183 12.41 17.44 3.85
C GLU A 183 12.04 18.53 4.86
N ILE A 184 10.84 18.42 5.43
CA ILE A 184 10.38 19.27 6.53
C ILE A 184 10.64 18.53 7.85
N PRO A 185 11.34 19.14 8.82
CA PRO A 185 11.64 18.49 10.09
C PRO A 185 10.38 18.23 10.90
N PHE A 186 10.46 17.26 11.80
CA PHE A 186 9.46 17.05 12.84
C PHE A 186 9.91 17.69 14.16
N GLU A 187 8.96 18.04 15.01
CA GLU A 187 9.21 18.55 16.34
C GLU A 187 9.62 17.42 17.28
N SER A 188 10.72 17.58 18.01
CA SER A 188 11.26 16.51 18.87
C SER A 188 10.33 16.10 20.01
N ALA A 189 9.50 17.01 20.51
CA ALA A 189 8.57 16.75 21.61
C ALA A 189 7.28 16.03 21.16
N THR A 190 6.75 16.40 19.98
CA THR A 190 5.43 15.94 19.52
C THR A 190 5.52 14.91 18.41
N GLY A 191 6.64 14.81 17.69
CA GLY A 191 6.80 13.96 16.51
C GLY A 191 6.02 14.45 15.29
N LYS A 192 5.33 15.60 15.39
CA LYS A 192 4.56 16.21 14.30
C LYS A 192 5.45 16.97 13.34
N THR A 193 4.99 17.12 12.11
CA THR A 193 5.61 18.00 11.11
C THR A 193 5.61 19.45 11.62
N SER A 194 6.76 20.12 11.60
CA SER A 194 6.87 21.47 12.16
C SER A 194 6.21 22.51 11.24
N LEU A 195 5.07 23.06 11.66
CA LEU A 195 4.42 24.20 10.99
C LEU A 195 5.34 25.42 10.96
N ALA A 196 6.13 25.65 12.01
CA ALA A 196 7.07 26.76 12.08
C ALA A 196 8.14 26.67 10.97
N ALA A 197 8.63 25.47 10.66
CA ALA A 197 9.60 25.24 9.59
C ALA A 197 9.04 25.56 8.20
N LEU A 198 7.71 25.53 8.02
CA LEU A 198 7.09 25.90 6.74
C LEU A 198 7.14 27.40 6.45
N SER A 199 7.37 28.25 7.47
CA SER A 199 7.44 29.71 7.29
C SER A 199 8.55 30.15 6.33
N GLU A 200 9.64 29.39 6.20
CA GLU A 200 10.75 29.66 5.27
C GLU A 200 10.33 29.54 3.80
N TYR A 201 9.26 28.79 3.53
CA TYR A 201 8.75 28.55 2.17
C TYR A 201 7.54 29.43 1.84
N ALA A 202 7.07 30.24 2.79
CA ALA A 202 5.93 31.12 2.57
C ALA A 202 6.22 32.14 1.45
N GLY A 203 5.29 32.26 0.49
CA GLY A 203 5.44 33.11 -0.68
C GLY A 203 6.48 32.63 -1.71
N THR A 204 7.09 31.46 -1.52
CA THR A 204 7.96 30.82 -2.53
C THR A 204 7.15 29.91 -3.45
N ASP A 205 7.67 29.61 -4.66
CA ASP A 205 7.00 28.69 -5.58
C ASP A 205 7.23 27.24 -5.12
N ILE A 206 6.23 26.64 -4.47
CA ILE A 206 6.18 25.23 -4.09
C ILE A 206 5.05 24.56 -4.86
N THR A 207 5.31 23.39 -5.44
CA THR A 207 4.28 22.68 -6.20
C THR A 207 3.29 21.97 -5.28
N ALA A 208 3.79 21.24 -4.27
CA ALA A 208 2.93 20.50 -3.35
C ALA A 208 3.54 20.33 -1.96
N LEU A 209 2.68 20.18 -0.96
CA LEU A 209 2.99 19.75 0.41
C LEU A 209 2.40 18.35 0.62
N VAL A 210 3.23 17.42 1.08
CA VAL A 210 2.81 16.08 1.50
C VAL A 210 2.45 16.10 2.99
N ILE A 211 1.36 15.45 3.38
CA ILE A 211 0.91 15.30 4.76
C ILE A 211 0.60 13.83 5.03
N GLY A 212 1.24 13.23 6.04
CA GLY A 212 0.99 11.85 6.46
C GLY A 212 -0.05 11.77 7.58
N GLN A 213 -1.08 10.92 7.48
CA GLN A 213 -2.06 10.75 8.55
C GLN A 213 -2.48 9.27 8.77
N PRO A 214 -2.10 8.65 9.89
CA PRO A 214 -1.04 9.07 10.82
C PRO A 214 0.33 9.19 10.14
N ASN A 215 1.29 9.87 10.77
CA ASN A 215 2.68 9.86 10.31
C ASN A 215 3.40 8.56 10.70
N PHE A 216 4.66 8.37 10.27
CA PHE A 216 5.41 7.12 10.48
C PHE A 216 5.67 6.78 11.96
N PHE A 217 5.62 7.79 12.84
CA PHE A 217 5.75 7.57 14.28
C PHE A 217 4.43 7.17 14.95
N GLY A 218 3.36 7.02 14.16
CA GLY A 218 1.99 6.77 14.62
C GLY A 218 1.24 8.04 15.06
N VAL A 219 1.90 9.21 15.03
CA VAL A 219 1.37 10.48 15.50
C VAL A 219 0.34 11.05 14.54
N LEU A 220 -0.74 11.61 15.11
CA LEU A 220 -1.74 12.37 14.36
C LEU A 220 -1.25 13.81 14.10
N GLU A 221 -1.14 14.20 12.84
CA GLU A 221 -0.67 15.52 12.41
C GLU A 221 -1.75 16.61 12.58
N ASP A 222 -1.33 17.87 12.61
CA ASP A 222 -2.24 19.02 12.44
C ASP A 222 -2.61 19.18 10.95
N VAL A 223 -3.44 18.26 10.47
CA VAL A 223 -3.84 18.20 9.04
C VAL A 223 -4.53 19.49 8.59
N ASP A 224 -5.25 20.17 9.48
CA ASP A 224 -5.96 21.40 9.15
C ASP A 224 -5.00 22.59 9.07
N GLY A 225 -4.07 22.74 10.03
CA GLY A 225 -3.05 23.78 9.99
C GLY A 225 -2.12 23.63 8.77
N LEU A 226 -1.66 22.41 8.49
CA LEU A 226 -0.79 22.11 7.34
C LEU A 226 -1.49 22.39 6.00
N THR A 227 -2.76 21.98 5.88
CA THR A 227 -3.54 22.20 4.65
C THR A 227 -3.83 23.68 4.45
N ARG A 228 -4.22 24.44 5.49
CA ARG A 228 -4.41 25.90 5.37
C ARG A 228 -3.14 26.63 4.96
N TRP A 229 -1.98 26.25 5.50
CA TRP A 229 -0.71 26.83 5.06
C TRP A 229 -0.49 26.60 3.56
N ALA A 230 -0.77 25.39 3.05
CA ALA A 230 -0.63 25.09 1.63
C ALA A 230 -1.60 25.93 0.78
N GLU A 231 -2.86 26.05 1.20
CA GLU A 231 -3.87 26.86 0.54
C GLU A 231 -3.47 28.35 0.45
N GLU A 232 -3.03 28.95 1.57
CA GLU A 232 -2.58 30.35 1.64
C GLU A 232 -1.37 30.64 0.75
N ASN A 233 -0.53 29.62 0.49
CA ASN A 233 0.66 29.72 -0.34
C ASN A 233 0.46 29.18 -1.76
N ASN A 234 -0.78 28.92 -2.18
CA ASN A 234 -1.11 28.35 -3.50
C ASN A 234 -0.21 27.12 -3.81
N THR A 235 -0.14 26.19 -2.86
CA THR A 235 0.57 24.92 -2.92
C THR A 235 -0.47 23.79 -2.90
N MET A 236 -0.32 22.75 -3.72
CA MET A 236 -1.25 21.61 -3.69
C MET A 236 -1.02 20.72 -2.47
N THR A 237 -2.08 20.10 -1.94
CA THR A 237 -1.98 19.19 -0.80
C THR A 237 -2.08 17.72 -1.25
N ILE A 238 -1.08 16.92 -0.86
CA ILE A 238 -1.06 15.47 -1.06
C ILE A 238 -1.18 14.77 0.31
N ALA A 239 -2.32 14.14 0.56
CA ALA A 239 -2.55 13.32 1.74
C ALA A 239 -2.01 11.89 1.52
N VAL A 240 -1.16 11.41 2.43
CA VAL A 240 -0.71 10.01 2.50
C VAL A 240 -1.33 9.39 3.74
N VAL A 241 -2.30 8.51 3.57
CA VAL A 241 -3.13 8.06 4.72
C VAL A 241 -3.23 6.55 4.84
N ASN A 242 -3.44 6.09 6.07
CA ASN A 242 -3.91 4.73 6.33
C ASN A 242 -5.44 4.68 6.14
N PRO A 243 -5.97 3.89 5.19
CA PRO A 243 -7.39 3.91 4.88
C PRO A 243 -8.27 3.39 6.02
N LEU A 244 -7.77 2.47 6.86
CA LEU A 244 -8.52 2.03 8.02
C LEU A 244 -8.63 3.14 9.06
N ALA A 245 -7.57 3.93 9.28
CA ALA A 245 -7.61 5.07 10.19
C ALA A 245 -8.65 6.12 9.74
N MET A 246 -8.83 6.32 8.43
CA MET A 246 -9.82 7.26 7.88
C MET A 246 -11.27 6.83 8.13
N SER A 247 -11.52 5.60 8.61
CA SER A 247 -12.86 5.19 9.03
C SER A 247 -13.30 5.83 10.36
N VAL A 248 -12.36 6.39 11.13
CA VAL A 248 -12.62 7.03 12.44
C VAL A 248 -12.01 8.43 12.58
N LEU A 249 -11.10 8.81 11.68
CA LEU A 249 -10.48 10.14 11.62
C LEU A 249 -11.12 11.01 10.54
N LYS A 250 -10.91 12.33 10.66
CA LYS A 250 -11.31 13.31 9.65
C LYS A 250 -10.67 12.96 8.28
N PRO A 251 -11.46 12.70 7.23
CA PRO A 251 -10.93 12.25 5.94
C PRO A 251 -10.28 13.41 5.15
N PRO A 252 -9.37 13.12 4.19
CA PRO A 252 -8.62 14.14 3.45
C PRO A 252 -9.46 15.20 2.74
N GLY A 253 -10.64 14.84 2.24
CA GLY A 253 -11.55 15.79 1.61
C GLY A 253 -12.07 16.90 2.53
N GLN A 254 -11.93 16.73 3.84
CA GLN A 254 -12.39 17.70 4.84
C GLN A 254 -11.23 18.48 5.48
N TRP A 255 -9.98 18.20 5.14
CA TRP A 255 -8.83 18.87 5.75
C TRP A 255 -8.76 20.36 5.38
N GLY A 256 -8.30 21.18 6.31
CA GLY A 256 -8.25 22.63 6.12
C GLY A 256 -9.64 23.21 5.86
N ASP A 257 -9.73 24.09 4.87
CA ASP A 257 -10.99 24.73 4.48
C ASP A 257 -11.52 24.21 3.14
N ASN A 258 -10.64 23.68 2.27
CA ASN A 258 -10.99 23.21 0.93
C ASN A 258 -10.68 21.73 0.65
N GLY A 259 -10.15 20.98 1.63
CA GLY A 259 -9.75 19.58 1.47
C GLY A 259 -8.39 19.42 0.78
N ALA A 260 -7.82 18.22 0.88
CA ALA A 260 -6.64 17.85 0.12
C ALA A 260 -6.96 17.75 -1.40
N ASP A 261 -5.97 18.03 -2.26
CA ASP A 261 -6.15 17.89 -3.71
C ASP A 261 -6.09 16.42 -4.17
N ILE A 262 -5.18 15.66 -3.55
CA ILE A 262 -4.89 14.25 -3.84
C ILE A 262 -4.78 13.51 -2.51
N ALA A 263 -5.39 12.33 -2.39
CA ALA A 263 -5.14 11.38 -1.32
C ALA A 263 -4.59 10.08 -1.90
N CYS A 264 -3.61 9.48 -1.23
CA CYS A 264 -3.01 8.22 -1.60
C CYS A 264 -2.56 7.45 -0.36
N GLY A 265 -2.14 6.21 -0.54
CA GLY A 265 -1.66 5.37 0.54
C GLY A 265 -1.68 3.90 0.17
N GLU A 266 -1.36 3.07 1.15
CA GLU A 266 -1.42 1.61 1.01
C GLU A 266 -2.81 1.10 1.37
N GLY A 267 -3.36 0.30 0.49
CA GLY A 267 -4.68 -0.31 0.61
C GLY A 267 -4.69 -1.62 1.40
N GLN A 268 -3.52 -2.18 1.75
CA GLN A 268 -3.37 -3.44 2.50
C GLN A 268 -4.33 -3.62 3.69
N PRO A 269 -4.60 -2.60 4.54
CA PRO A 269 -5.52 -2.74 5.67
C PRO A 269 -6.96 -3.11 5.28
N LEU A 270 -7.32 -2.95 4.01
CA LEU A 270 -8.63 -3.28 3.47
C LEU A 270 -8.68 -4.74 2.99
N GLY A 271 -8.40 -5.69 3.88
CA GLY A 271 -8.63 -7.11 3.60
C GLY A 271 -7.50 -7.86 2.89
N ILE A 272 -6.28 -7.33 2.87
CA ILE A 272 -5.11 -7.98 2.24
C ILE A 272 -4.16 -8.55 3.32
N PRO A 273 -3.72 -9.81 3.22
CA PRO A 273 -2.81 -10.40 4.20
C PRO A 273 -1.38 -9.87 4.04
N LEU A 274 -0.61 -9.87 5.14
CA LEU A 274 0.77 -9.37 5.16
C LEU A 274 1.68 -9.98 4.08
N SER A 275 1.55 -11.28 3.82
CA SER A 275 2.20 -11.97 2.69
C SER A 275 3.70 -11.68 2.52
N SER A 276 4.42 -11.41 3.61
CA SER A 276 5.83 -10.99 3.58
C SER A 276 6.12 -9.77 2.68
N GLY A 277 5.17 -8.83 2.57
CA GLY A 277 5.35 -7.55 1.87
C GLY A 277 4.50 -7.38 0.60
N GLY A 278 3.74 -8.39 0.17
CA GLY A 278 2.79 -8.21 -0.93
C GLY A 278 2.33 -9.50 -1.62
N PRO A 279 1.50 -9.39 -2.67
CA PRO A 279 1.11 -8.14 -3.33
C PRO A 279 0.14 -7.32 -2.48
N TYR A 280 0.45 -6.03 -2.30
CA TYR A 280 -0.49 -5.06 -1.75
C TYR A 280 -1.05 -4.18 -2.88
N PHE A 281 -1.62 -3.00 -2.58
CA PHE A 281 -2.04 -2.07 -3.62
C PHE A 281 -2.04 -0.62 -3.17
N GLY A 282 -1.47 0.26 -3.99
CA GLY A 282 -1.62 1.68 -3.79
C GLY A 282 -3.02 2.14 -4.18
N PHE A 283 -3.63 3.06 -3.43
CA PHE A 283 -4.83 3.76 -3.86
C PHE A 283 -4.53 5.22 -4.19
N MET A 284 -5.39 5.82 -5.01
CA MET A 284 -5.38 7.27 -5.24
C MET A 284 -6.79 7.81 -5.41
N CYS A 285 -7.11 8.84 -4.64
CA CYS A 285 -8.28 9.69 -4.79
C CYS A 285 -7.83 11.11 -5.12
N ALA A 286 -8.67 11.88 -5.81
CA ALA A 286 -8.37 13.27 -6.16
C ALA A 286 -9.64 14.08 -6.36
N THR A 287 -9.49 15.40 -6.42
CA THR A 287 -10.59 16.29 -6.84
C THR A 287 -10.90 16.14 -8.34
N GLN A 288 -12.15 16.40 -8.71
CA GLN A 288 -12.65 16.28 -10.07
C GLN A 288 -11.90 17.21 -11.04
N LYS A 289 -11.42 18.36 -10.54
CA LYS A 289 -10.67 19.37 -11.33
C LYS A 289 -9.42 18.78 -11.98
N ILE A 290 -8.78 17.78 -11.35
CA ILE A 290 -7.49 17.22 -11.77
C ILE A 290 -7.60 15.78 -12.27
N VAL A 291 -8.80 15.22 -12.42
CA VAL A 291 -9.05 13.82 -12.86
C VAL A 291 -8.33 13.44 -14.16
N ARG A 292 -8.14 14.39 -15.09
CA ARG A 292 -7.44 14.14 -16.36
C ARG A 292 -5.95 13.86 -16.19
N GLN A 293 -5.37 14.15 -15.02
CA GLN A 293 -3.97 13.85 -14.69
C GLN A 293 -3.79 12.56 -13.89
N MET A 294 -4.91 11.91 -13.50
CA MET A 294 -4.89 10.71 -12.67
C MET A 294 -4.16 9.57 -13.39
N PRO A 295 -3.28 8.84 -12.70
CA PRO A 295 -2.62 7.64 -13.20
C PRO A 295 -3.54 6.42 -13.11
N GLY A 296 -3.27 5.44 -13.98
CA GLY A 296 -4.01 4.17 -13.99
C GLY A 296 -5.45 4.27 -14.49
N ARG A 297 -6.16 3.17 -14.33
CA ARG A 297 -7.53 2.95 -14.84
C ARG A 297 -8.56 3.70 -14.01
N ILE A 298 -9.63 4.13 -14.67
CA ILE A 298 -10.84 4.67 -14.02
C ILE A 298 -12.02 3.99 -14.70
N ILE A 299 -12.93 3.43 -13.90
CA ILE A 299 -14.17 2.87 -14.41
C ILE A 299 -15.25 3.93 -14.30
N GLY A 300 -16.02 4.10 -15.37
CA GLY A 300 -17.15 5.01 -15.43
C GLY A 300 -18.44 4.25 -15.71
N ARG A 301 -19.54 4.74 -15.15
CA ARG A 301 -20.89 4.34 -15.53
C ARG A 301 -21.27 5.00 -16.86
N THR A 302 -21.86 4.22 -17.75
CA THR A 302 -22.32 4.63 -19.09
C THR A 302 -23.65 3.94 -19.42
N VAL A 303 -24.13 4.10 -20.64
CA VAL A 303 -25.26 3.35 -21.20
C VAL A 303 -24.85 2.62 -22.49
N ASP A 304 -25.49 1.49 -22.76
CA ASP A 304 -25.34 0.73 -24.02
C ASP A 304 -26.21 1.30 -25.15
N LEU A 305 -26.26 0.59 -26.29
CA LEU A 305 -27.07 0.96 -27.46
C LEU A 305 -28.59 0.95 -27.20
N ASP A 306 -29.05 0.20 -26.20
CA ASP A 306 -30.46 0.14 -25.77
C ASP A 306 -30.77 1.16 -24.65
N GLY A 307 -29.79 1.96 -24.22
CA GLY A 307 -29.93 2.89 -23.09
C GLY A 307 -29.85 2.22 -21.70
N LYS A 308 -29.43 0.95 -21.62
CA LYS A 308 -29.29 0.24 -20.34
C LYS A 308 -27.99 0.66 -19.64
N PRO A 309 -28.01 0.91 -18.32
CA PRO A 309 -26.79 1.24 -17.58
C PRO A 309 -25.75 0.12 -17.65
N GLY A 310 -24.50 0.50 -17.84
CA GLY A 310 -23.35 -0.40 -17.77
C GLY A 310 -22.09 0.35 -17.31
N PHE A 311 -20.97 -0.36 -17.27
CA PHE A 311 -19.69 0.16 -16.85
C PHE A 311 -18.63 -0.05 -17.92
N SER A 312 -17.67 0.87 -18.03
CA SER A 312 -16.53 0.72 -18.93
C SER A 312 -15.30 1.41 -18.36
N LEU A 313 -14.11 1.02 -18.85
CA LEU A 313 -12.93 1.86 -18.70
C LEU A 313 -13.21 3.22 -19.37
N THR A 314 -12.85 4.30 -18.69
CA THR A 314 -13.06 5.67 -19.18
C THR A 314 -11.78 6.50 -19.09
N LEU A 315 -11.73 7.59 -19.87
CA LEU A 315 -10.57 8.46 -19.98
C LEU A 315 -9.27 7.71 -20.32
N GLN A 316 -9.37 6.62 -21.10
CA GLN A 316 -8.23 5.74 -21.43
C GLN A 316 -7.12 6.45 -22.21
N ALA A 317 -7.44 7.58 -22.86
CA ALA A 317 -6.43 8.42 -23.51
C ALA A 317 -5.35 8.97 -22.57
N ARG A 318 -5.45 8.77 -21.24
CA ARG A 318 -4.37 9.03 -20.28
C ARG A 318 -3.30 7.94 -20.24
N GLU A 319 -3.66 6.71 -20.62
CA GLU A 319 -2.89 5.50 -20.34
C GLU A 319 -1.85 5.17 -21.43
N GLN A 320 -0.87 4.36 -21.05
CA GLN A 320 0.31 4.03 -21.87
C GLN A 320 -0.03 3.40 -23.22
N HIS A 321 -1.10 2.60 -23.33
CA HIS A 321 -1.43 1.88 -24.56
C HIS A 321 -1.92 2.81 -25.67
N ILE A 322 -2.42 4.00 -25.32
CA ILE A 322 -2.81 5.05 -26.28
C ILE A 322 -1.71 6.12 -26.38
N ARG A 323 -1.24 6.63 -25.24
CA ARG A 323 -0.38 7.82 -25.21
C ARG A 323 1.12 7.55 -25.16
N ARG A 324 1.53 6.30 -24.88
CA ARG A 324 2.94 5.89 -24.79
C ARG A 324 3.71 6.82 -23.85
N SER A 325 4.79 7.43 -24.32
CA SER A 325 5.62 8.36 -23.54
C SER A 325 4.91 9.63 -23.06
N LYS A 326 3.73 9.96 -23.60
CA LYS A 326 2.92 11.12 -23.15
C LYS A 326 1.82 10.76 -22.15
N ALA A 327 1.78 9.50 -21.71
CA ALA A 327 0.81 9.01 -20.74
C ALA A 327 1.04 9.66 -19.36
N THR A 328 0.05 9.56 -18.48
CA THR A 328 0.16 10.07 -17.11
C THR A 328 1.07 9.21 -16.24
N SER A 329 1.25 7.93 -16.60
CA SER A 329 2.10 6.96 -15.91
C SER A 329 2.47 5.82 -16.88
N ASN A 330 3.52 5.07 -16.55
CA ASN A 330 3.88 3.83 -17.24
C ASN A 330 3.06 2.62 -16.76
N ILE A 331 2.22 2.76 -15.72
CA ILE A 331 1.44 1.66 -15.15
C ILE A 331 0.59 0.96 -16.22
N CYS A 332 0.65 -0.37 -16.23
CA CYS A 332 -0.16 -1.21 -17.10
C CYS A 332 -0.89 -2.25 -16.24
N THR A 333 -0.31 -3.40 -15.95
CA THR A 333 -0.80 -4.27 -14.87
C THR A 333 -0.82 -3.47 -13.57
N ASN A 334 -1.93 -3.53 -12.85
CA ASN A 334 -2.10 -2.97 -11.50
C ASN A 334 -2.39 -4.14 -10.54
N GLN A 335 -3.06 -3.87 -9.42
CA GLN A 335 -3.36 -4.86 -8.39
C GLN A 335 -4.84 -5.23 -8.38
N GLY A 336 -5.40 -5.56 -9.55
CA GLY A 336 -6.84 -5.81 -9.74
C GLY A 336 -7.43 -6.84 -8.78
N LEU A 337 -6.75 -7.96 -8.54
CA LEU A 337 -7.20 -8.99 -7.59
C LEU A 337 -7.21 -8.50 -6.14
N MET A 338 -6.24 -7.67 -5.75
CA MET A 338 -6.23 -7.08 -4.40
C MET A 338 -7.38 -6.09 -4.24
N VAL A 339 -7.67 -5.31 -5.28
CA VAL A 339 -8.86 -4.44 -5.31
C VAL A 339 -10.16 -5.26 -5.21
N THR A 340 -10.24 -6.43 -5.83
CA THR A 340 -11.37 -7.36 -5.65
C THR A 340 -11.54 -7.76 -4.19
N ALA A 341 -10.47 -8.21 -3.53
CA ALA A 341 -10.49 -8.56 -2.11
C ALA A 341 -10.90 -7.36 -1.24
N ALA A 342 -10.35 -6.17 -1.51
CA ALA A 342 -10.69 -4.95 -0.79
C ALA A 342 -12.16 -4.53 -0.96
N THR A 343 -12.70 -4.68 -2.17
CA THR A 343 -14.11 -4.38 -2.45
C THR A 343 -15.05 -5.27 -1.64
N ILE A 344 -14.77 -6.58 -1.62
CA ILE A 344 -15.53 -7.56 -0.87
C ILE A 344 -15.40 -7.28 0.64
N HIS A 345 -14.18 -7.00 1.12
CA HIS A 345 -13.92 -6.68 2.52
C HIS A 345 -14.69 -5.45 2.99
N MET A 346 -14.59 -4.34 2.25
CA MET A 346 -15.31 -3.10 2.59
C MET A 346 -16.83 -3.28 2.52
N SER A 347 -17.32 -4.08 1.56
CA SER A 347 -18.75 -4.36 1.42
C SER A 347 -19.28 -5.26 2.56
N LEU A 348 -18.51 -6.23 3.02
CA LEU A 348 -18.88 -7.11 4.14
C LEU A 348 -18.86 -6.37 5.48
N LEU A 349 -17.86 -5.53 5.72
CA LEU A 349 -17.75 -4.78 6.97
C LEU A 349 -18.66 -3.56 7.01
N GLY A 350 -18.84 -2.87 5.88
CA GLY A 350 -19.44 -1.55 5.82
C GLY A 350 -18.68 -0.51 6.65
N ALA A 351 -19.23 0.71 6.71
CA ALA A 351 -18.62 1.80 7.47
C ALA A 351 -18.46 1.48 8.96
N GLU A 352 -19.50 0.89 9.59
CA GLU A 352 -19.46 0.55 11.01
C GLU A 352 -18.45 -0.57 11.32
N GLY A 353 -18.32 -1.57 10.44
CA GLY A 353 -17.36 -2.66 10.65
C GLY A 353 -15.92 -2.18 10.53
N LEU A 354 -15.63 -1.30 9.56
CA LEU A 354 -14.31 -0.65 9.45
C LEU A 354 -14.02 0.20 10.69
N ALA A 355 -14.96 1.02 11.13
CA ALA A 355 -14.80 1.83 12.33
C ALA A 355 -14.58 0.98 13.59
N ARG A 356 -15.27 -0.15 13.75
CA ARG A 356 -15.04 -1.10 14.85
C ARG A 356 -13.67 -1.76 14.77
N ALA A 357 -13.19 -2.13 13.58
CA ALA A 357 -11.85 -2.69 13.42
C ALA A 357 -10.77 -1.66 13.78
N ALA A 358 -10.93 -0.41 13.32
CA ALA A 358 -10.04 0.69 13.66
C ALA A 358 -10.02 0.98 15.18
N ALA A 359 -11.20 1.07 15.81
CA ALA A 359 -11.33 1.27 17.25
C ALA A 359 -10.71 0.11 18.05
N GLY A 360 -10.96 -1.14 17.63
CA GLY A 360 -10.37 -2.32 18.27
C GLY A 360 -8.84 -2.36 18.15
N SER A 361 -8.30 -1.97 16.99
CA SER A 361 -6.85 -1.76 16.81
C SER A 361 -6.30 -0.73 17.79
N HIS A 362 -6.97 0.42 17.91
CA HIS A 362 -6.56 1.46 18.84
C HIS A 362 -6.62 1.00 20.31
N ASP A 363 -7.65 0.27 20.72
CA ASP A 363 -7.77 -0.26 22.08
C ASP A 363 -6.64 -1.23 22.43
N LYS A 364 -6.28 -2.13 21.51
CA LYS A 364 -5.16 -3.06 21.67
C LYS A 364 -3.82 -2.33 21.72
N HIS A 365 -3.64 -1.33 20.87
CA HIS A 365 -2.46 -0.48 20.88
C HIS A 365 -2.32 0.28 22.20
N ARG A 366 -3.40 0.85 22.73
CA ARG A 366 -3.39 1.50 24.04
C ARG A 366 -2.99 0.55 25.17
N LYS A 367 -3.51 -0.69 25.17
CA LYS A 367 -3.10 -1.71 26.15
C LYS A 367 -1.60 -1.99 26.04
N LEU A 368 -1.11 -2.21 24.83
CA LEU A 368 0.31 -2.46 24.57
C LEU A 368 1.18 -1.32 25.11
N VAL A 369 0.94 -0.07 24.67
CA VAL A 369 1.76 1.08 25.07
C VAL A 369 1.70 1.34 26.56
N SER A 370 0.52 1.25 27.18
CA SER A 370 0.38 1.42 28.64
C SER A 370 1.20 0.39 29.40
N GLY A 371 1.16 -0.88 28.97
CA GLY A 371 1.90 -1.96 29.61
C GLY A 371 3.42 -1.83 29.42
N LEU A 372 3.87 -1.49 28.21
CA LEU A 372 5.29 -1.27 27.93
C LEU A 372 5.84 -0.07 28.71
N SER A 373 5.12 1.04 28.77
CA SER A 373 5.53 2.25 29.50
C SER A 373 5.55 2.10 31.03
N ALA A 374 4.98 1.03 31.56
CA ALA A 374 5.07 0.69 32.99
C ALA A 374 6.38 -0.02 33.36
N ILE A 375 7.15 -0.46 32.36
CA ILE A 375 8.46 -1.09 32.57
C ILE A 375 9.50 0.00 32.83
N GLU A 376 10.30 -0.18 33.88
CA GLU A 376 11.36 0.78 34.24
C GLU A 376 12.35 0.97 33.08
N GLY A 377 12.60 2.24 32.72
CA GLY A 377 13.48 2.63 31.62
C GLY A 377 12.83 2.67 30.23
N VAL A 378 11.57 2.24 30.08
CA VAL A 378 10.82 2.37 28.82
C VAL A 378 10.02 3.68 28.82
N GLU A 379 10.25 4.52 27.80
CA GLU A 379 9.59 5.83 27.69
C GLU A 379 8.84 5.97 26.36
N VAL A 380 7.61 6.50 26.38
CA VAL A 380 6.91 6.90 25.15
C VAL A 380 7.56 8.19 24.62
N LYS A 381 8.04 8.17 23.38
CA LYS A 381 8.92 9.22 22.85
C LYS A 381 8.23 10.56 22.62
N PHE A 382 6.98 10.53 22.13
CA PHE A 382 6.27 11.70 21.65
C PHE A 382 5.01 11.95 22.49
N ASP A 383 4.84 13.18 22.95
CA ASP A 383 3.62 13.63 23.64
C ASP A 383 2.59 14.07 22.60
N SER A 384 1.99 13.09 21.91
CA SER A 384 0.95 13.35 20.92
C SER A 384 -0.02 12.18 20.78
N PRO A 385 -1.28 12.45 20.38
CA PRO A 385 -2.22 11.40 20.06
C PRO A 385 -1.71 10.52 18.92
N VAL A 386 -1.99 9.22 19.03
CA VAL A 386 -1.62 8.19 18.05
C VAL A 386 -2.82 7.34 17.67
N PHE A 387 -2.71 6.60 16.54
CA PHE A 387 -3.71 5.61 16.14
C PHE A 387 -3.36 4.20 16.66
N ASN A 388 -2.62 3.40 15.90
CA ASN A 388 -2.30 2.01 16.22
C ASN A 388 -0.79 1.74 16.25
N GLU A 389 0.02 2.79 16.32
CA GLU A 389 1.48 2.75 16.38
C GLU A 389 2.00 3.84 17.33
N ALA A 390 3.13 3.58 17.99
CA ALA A 390 3.79 4.56 18.84
C ALA A 390 5.29 4.26 18.90
N VAL A 391 6.07 5.30 19.16
CA VAL A 391 7.53 5.17 19.37
C VAL A 391 7.82 5.11 20.86
N ILE A 392 8.53 4.06 21.27
CA ILE A 392 9.09 3.91 22.61
C ILE A 392 10.61 4.04 22.55
N SER A 393 11.22 4.55 23.62
CA SER A 393 12.67 4.54 23.85
C SER A 393 13.02 3.44 24.83
N LEU A 394 14.12 2.74 24.58
CA LEU A 394 14.62 1.65 25.41
C LEU A 394 15.95 2.06 26.07
N PRO A 395 16.25 1.57 27.29
CA PRO A 395 17.48 1.90 27.99
C PRO A 395 18.69 1.11 27.47
N VAL A 396 18.47 0.14 26.58
CA VAL A 396 19.47 -0.74 25.96
C VAL A 396 19.35 -0.69 24.44
N ASP A 397 20.32 -1.29 23.73
CA ASP A 397 20.31 -1.32 22.27
C ASP A 397 19.14 -2.14 21.70
N ASN A 398 18.50 -1.61 20.65
CA ASN A 398 17.33 -2.21 20.01
C ASN A 398 17.63 -3.62 19.46
N ALA A 399 18.84 -3.87 18.92
CA ALA A 399 19.16 -5.16 18.32
C ALA A 399 19.15 -6.28 19.36
N THR A 400 19.68 -6.03 20.57
CA THR A 400 19.63 -6.97 21.70
C THR A 400 18.20 -7.34 22.06
N VAL A 401 17.30 -6.34 22.11
CA VAL A 401 15.89 -6.55 22.44
C VAL A 401 15.19 -7.34 21.34
N LEU A 402 15.37 -6.96 20.08
CA LEU A 402 14.75 -7.62 18.93
C LEU A 402 15.19 -9.08 18.79
N GLU A 403 16.48 -9.38 18.97
CA GLU A 403 16.99 -10.75 18.91
C GLU A 403 16.47 -11.61 20.06
N ALA A 404 16.48 -11.08 21.29
CA ALA A 404 16.00 -11.80 22.46
C ALA A 404 14.50 -12.11 22.38
N LEU A 405 13.67 -11.14 22.01
CA LEU A 405 12.22 -11.33 21.90
C LEU A 405 11.84 -12.22 20.69
N ALA A 406 12.60 -12.16 19.60
CA ALA A 406 12.39 -13.06 18.46
C ALA A 406 12.61 -14.53 18.83
N ALA A 407 13.54 -14.84 19.74
CA ALA A 407 13.74 -16.19 20.27
C ALA A 407 12.52 -16.72 21.06
N ASP A 408 11.69 -15.81 21.58
CA ASP A 408 10.40 -16.09 22.22
C ASP A 408 9.20 -15.94 21.26
N ASN A 409 9.45 -15.87 19.94
CA ASN A 409 8.46 -15.68 18.87
C ASN A 409 7.71 -14.33 18.92
N VAL A 410 8.30 -13.29 19.52
CA VAL A 410 7.76 -11.93 19.56
C VAL A 410 8.58 -11.03 18.65
N LEU A 411 7.99 -10.57 17.54
CA LEU A 411 8.62 -9.56 16.68
C LEU A 411 8.23 -8.18 17.23
N ALA A 412 9.08 -7.63 18.10
CA ALA A 412 8.73 -6.57 19.05
C ALA A 412 8.48 -5.18 18.46
N GLY A 413 8.92 -4.91 17.23
CA GLY A 413 8.79 -3.57 16.64
C GLY A 413 9.73 -3.34 15.46
N PHE A 414 9.69 -2.12 14.91
CA PHE A 414 10.60 -1.65 13.88
C PHE A 414 11.68 -0.74 14.48
N ASP A 415 12.96 -1.06 14.22
CA ASP A 415 14.10 -0.25 14.68
C ASP A 415 14.23 1.04 13.87
N LEU A 416 14.06 2.19 14.55
CA LEU A 416 14.13 3.51 13.92
C LEU A 416 15.55 4.04 13.77
N LYS A 417 16.56 3.43 14.40
CA LYS A 417 17.92 3.98 14.53
C LYS A 417 18.59 4.26 13.19
N LYS A 418 18.30 3.44 12.16
CA LYS A 418 18.86 3.61 10.81
C LYS A 418 18.33 4.86 10.11
N ASP A 419 17.04 5.12 10.20
CA ASP A 419 16.37 6.20 9.47
C ASP A 419 16.25 7.50 10.30
N TYR A 420 16.32 7.38 11.63
CA TYR A 420 16.15 8.46 12.61
C TYR A 420 17.18 8.35 13.75
N PRO A 421 18.49 8.47 13.47
CA PRO A 421 19.54 8.31 14.47
C PRO A 421 19.42 9.32 15.64
N GLU A 422 18.80 10.47 15.40
CA GLU A 422 18.52 11.47 16.45
C GLU A 422 17.57 10.97 17.56
N LEU A 423 16.82 9.88 17.34
CA LEU A 423 15.91 9.32 18.34
C LEU A 423 16.60 8.32 19.30
N GLY A 424 17.83 7.90 18.99
CA GLY A 424 18.58 6.95 19.81
C GLY A 424 18.05 5.52 19.71
N ASN A 425 17.94 4.83 20.84
CA ASN A 425 17.37 3.48 20.93
C ASN A 425 15.84 3.55 20.92
N ALA A 426 15.27 3.97 19.78
CA ALA A 426 13.85 4.13 19.59
C ALA A 426 13.28 2.99 18.75
N LEU A 427 12.17 2.42 19.20
CA LEU A 427 11.48 1.32 18.56
C LEU A 427 10.04 1.74 18.26
N LEU A 428 9.60 1.58 17.02
CA LEU A 428 8.18 1.72 16.65
C LEU A 428 7.47 0.41 16.98
N VAL A 429 6.37 0.49 17.73
CA VAL A 429 5.56 -0.66 18.12
C VAL A 429 4.12 -0.49 17.65
N CYS A 430 3.50 -1.57 17.21
CA CYS A 430 2.17 -1.60 16.65
C CYS A 430 1.31 -2.69 17.29
N ALA A 431 0.02 -2.44 17.47
CA ALA A 431 -0.94 -3.51 17.71
C ALA A 431 -2.23 -3.27 16.90
N THR A 432 -2.91 -4.36 16.60
CA THR A 432 -4.15 -4.40 15.82
C THR A 432 -5.23 -5.18 16.56
N GLU A 433 -6.46 -5.20 16.04
CA GLU A 433 -7.57 -5.95 16.63
C GLU A 433 -7.36 -7.47 16.68
N LYS A 434 -6.39 -8.01 15.91
CA LYS A 434 -6.00 -9.43 15.98
C LYS A 434 -5.14 -9.78 17.18
N HIS A 435 -4.52 -8.79 17.83
CA HIS A 435 -3.67 -9.05 18.97
C HIS A 435 -4.51 -9.45 20.19
N SER A 436 -4.24 -10.66 20.69
CA SER A 436 -4.87 -11.13 21.93
C SER A 436 -4.25 -10.43 23.14
N ASP A 437 -4.99 -10.42 24.24
CA ASP A 437 -4.46 -9.92 25.51
C ASP A 437 -3.22 -10.70 25.94
N ALA A 438 -3.24 -12.03 25.77
CA ALA A 438 -2.12 -12.90 26.11
C ALA A 438 -0.86 -12.62 25.28
N SER A 439 -0.99 -12.32 23.98
CA SER A 439 0.17 -11.96 23.16
C SER A 439 0.78 -10.61 23.54
N ILE A 440 -0.07 -9.65 23.95
CA ILE A 440 0.40 -8.35 24.45
C ILE A 440 1.10 -8.53 25.79
N ASP A 441 0.50 -9.29 26.70
CA ASP A 441 1.06 -9.56 28.03
C ASP A 441 2.39 -10.34 27.92
N LEU A 442 2.52 -11.27 26.97
CA LEU A 442 3.77 -11.95 26.64
C LEU A 442 4.87 -10.97 26.22
N PHE A 443 4.57 -10.03 25.32
CA PHE A 443 5.56 -9.02 24.91
C PHE A 443 6.01 -8.19 26.13
N ILE A 444 5.06 -7.69 26.93
CA ILE A 444 5.37 -6.90 28.13
C ILE A 444 6.24 -7.70 29.12
N GLU A 445 5.87 -8.95 29.41
CA GLU A 445 6.61 -9.83 30.32
C GLU A 445 8.05 -10.07 29.85
N LYS A 446 8.23 -10.42 28.57
CA LYS A 446 9.55 -10.73 28.01
C LYS A 446 10.45 -9.52 27.95
N LEU A 447 9.92 -8.35 27.57
CA LEU A 447 10.68 -7.12 27.60
C LEU A 447 11.05 -6.75 29.04
N GLY A 448 10.11 -6.82 29.99
CA GLY A 448 10.36 -6.50 31.39
C GLY A 448 11.42 -7.40 32.02
N ALA A 449 11.37 -8.70 31.76
CA ALA A 449 12.37 -9.65 32.23
C ALA A 449 13.77 -9.37 31.67
N LEU A 450 13.86 -9.00 30.39
CA LEU A 450 15.13 -8.66 29.73
C LEU A 450 15.74 -7.36 30.29
N LEU A 451 14.92 -6.35 30.60
CA LEU A 451 15.42 -5.07 31.12
C LEU A 451 15.77 -5.12 32.62
N ALA A 452 15.27 -6.12 33.35
CA ALA A 452 15.57 -6.34 34.76
C ALA A 452 16.85 -7.17 35.01
N SER A 453 17.39 -7.82 33.98
CA SER A 453 18.65 -8.60 34.02
C SER A 453 19.86 -7.74 33.68
#